data_AF-A0A2S4Y891-F1
#
_entry.id   AF-A0A2S4Y891-F1
#
_cell.length_a   1.000
_cell.length_b   1.000
_cell.length_c   1.000
_cell.angle_alpha   90.00
_cell.angle_beta   90.00
_cell.angle_gamma   90.00
#
_symmetry.space_group_name_H-M   'P 1'
#
loop_
_entity.id
_entity.type
_entity.pdbx_description
1 polymer ?
#
loop_
_entity_poly.entity_id
_entity_poly.type
_entity_poly.pdbx_seq_one_letter_code
_entity_poly.pdbx_strand_id
1 'polypeptide(L)'
;MRRRPTPIICPDPASSPTAVVDHVRRLCELVLRSNDIDSLADLAADYDPRGARTFACLLYTLDRRESALYWWRFAAGGEDPLAAHLLAAHHAAVGVSPDARLWRAQARMLGFTRDRHLPQPVRPSTHLAEGFARAVPWGNELSTFIKTARLPSELATR
;
A
#
# COMPACT_ATOMS: atom_id res chain seq x y z
N MET A 1 35.73 -8.75 50.19
CA MET A 1 34.34 -8.57 49.74
C MET A 1 34.25 -7.38 48.79
N ARG A 2 34.26 -7.59 47.47
CA ARG A 2 33.98 -6.54 46.48
C ARG A 2 32.48 -6.57 46.16
N ARG A 3 31.75 -5.49 46.45
CA ARG A 3 30.35 -5.35 46.01
C ARG A 3 30.34 -5.28 44.49
N ARG A 4 29.63 -6.20 43.84
CA ARG A 4 29.34 -6.14 42.41
C ARG A 4 28.43 -4.93 42.19
N PRO A 5 28.77 -3.96 41.32
CA PRO A 5 27.84 -2.91 40.96
C PRO A 5 26.63 -3.56 40.30
N THR A 6 25.43 -3.22 40.78
CA THR A 6 24.19 -3.57 40.13
C THR A 6 24.26 -3.04 38.68
N PRO A 7 23.93 -3.85 37.66
CA PRO A 7 23.79 -3.28 36.33
C PRO A 7 22.67 -2.25 36.42
N ILE A 8 23.01 -0.98 36.17
CA ILE A 8 22.01 0.04 35.88
C ILE A 8 21.46 -0.34 34.51
N ILE A 9 20.48 -1.24 34.48
CA ILE A 9 19.54 -1.27 33.38
C ILE A 9 18.73 0.01 33.57
N CYS A 10 19.18 1.09 32.97
CA CYS A 10 18.30 2.22 32.70
C CYS A 10 17.51 1.79 31.46
N PRO A 11 16.25 1.34 31.57
CA PRO A 11 15.39 1.39 30.39
C PRO A 11 15.34 2.86 29.98
N ASP A 12 15.60 3.19 28.72
CA ASP A 12 15.32 4.54 28.24
C ASP A 12 13.83 4.83 28.49
N PRO A 13 13.47 5.70 29.45
CA PRO A 13 12.08 5.99 29.78
C PRO A 13 11.48 7.03 28.82
N ALA A 14 12.21 7.45 27.78
CA ALA A 14 11.92 8.68 27.03
C ALA A 14 10.82 8.58 25.97
N SER A 15 10.11 7.46 25.78
CA SER A 15 8.86 7.56 25.02
C SER A 15 7.83 6.48 25.40
N SER A 16 6.92 6.85 26.30
CA SER A 16 5.65 6.13 26.39
C SER A 16 4.96 6.12 25.01
N PRO A 17 4.11 5.13 24.69
CA PRO A 17 3.38 5.12 23.42
C PRO A 17 2.65 6.44 23.13
N THR A 18 2.12 7.09 24.19
CA THR A 18 1.51 8.41 24.11
C THR A 18 2.51 9.49 23.72
N ALA A 19 3.71 9.52 24.32
CA ALA A 19 4.76 10.48 23.98
C ALA A 19 5.25 10.32 22.53
N VAL A 20 5.36 9.10 22.02
CA VAL A 20 5.67 8.83 20.60
C VAL A 20 4.57 9.40 19.71
N VAL A 21 3.30 9.08 19.99
CA VAL A 21 2.16 9.56 19.20
C VAL A 21 2.07 11.09 19.20
N ASP A 22 2.30 11.72 20.36
CA ASP A 22 2.30 13.18 20.45
C ASP A 22 3.47 13.80 19.69
N HIS A 23 4.63 13.14 19.67
CA HIS A 23 5.74 13.57 18.83
C HIS A 23 5.40 13.46 17.35
N VAL A 24 4.81 12.34 16.90
CA VAL A 24 4.33 12.17 15.51
C VAL A 24 3.32 13.25 15.16
N ARG A 25 2.36 13.55 16.05
CA ARG A 25 1.39 14.62 15.82
C ARG A 25 2.07 15.97 15.63
N ARG A 26 3.06 16.32 16.46
CA ARG A 26 3.85 17.54 16.30
C ARG A 26 4.60 17.58 14.97
N LEU A 27 5.18 16.46 14.53
CA LEU A 27 5.83 16.39 13.22
C LEU A 27 4.81 16.59 12.08
N CYS A 28 3.63 15.97 12.16
CA CYS A 28 2.55 16.21 11.20
C CYS A 28 2.14 17.69 11.15
N GLU A 29 1.97 18.34 12.31
CA GLU A 29 1.66 19.77 12.38
C GLU A 29 2.75 20.64 11.74
N LEU A 30 4.03 20.26 11.85
CA LEU A 30 5.13 20.96 11.20
C LEU A 30 5.06 20.82 9.67
N VAL A 31 4.82 19.62 9.16
CA VAL A 31 4.63 19.39 7.70
C VAL A 31 3.44 20.18 7.18
N LEU A 32 2.31 20.18 7.90
CA LEU A 32 1.11 20.93 7.48
C LEU A 32 1.30 22.46 7.53
N ARG A 33 2.34 22.95 8.20
CA ARG A 33 2.71 24.37 8.27
C ARG A 33 3.89 24.72 7.36
N SER A 34 4.49 23.75 6.68
CA SER A 34 5.55 23.99 5.70
C SER A 34 4.96 24.31 4.33
N ASN A 35 5.82 24.68 3.38
CA ASN A 35 5.41 24.84 1.98
C ASN A 35 5.01 23.49 1.33
N ASP A 36 5.26 22.36 1.98
CA ASP A 36 4.83 21.05 1.47
C ASP A 36 3.30 20.92 1.46
N ILE A 37 2.57 21.79 2.17
CA ILE A 37 1.11 21.82 2.14
C ILE A 37 0.55 22.04 0.71
N ASP A 38 1.30 22.73 -0.14
CA ASP A 38 0.91 23.00 -1.53
C ASP A 38 0.85 21.70 -2.36
N SER A 39 1.65 20.69 -1.99
CA SER A 39 1.65 19.37 -2.65
C SER A 39 0.36 18.57 -2.42
N LEU A 40 -0.51 18.96 -1.48
CA LEU A 40 -1.80 18.29 -1.29
C LEU A 40 -2.70 18.44 -2.52
N ALA A 41 -2.65 19.59 -3.20
CA ALA A 41 -3.40 19.83 -4.42
C ALA A 41 -2.86 18.96 -5.57
N ASP A 42 -1.54 18.91 -5.71
CA ASP A 42 -0.86 18.08 -6.71
C ASP A 42 -1.18 16.59 -6.50
N LEU A 43 -1.15 16.11 -5.26
CA LEU A 43 -1.52 14.74 -4.91
C LEU A 43 -2.93 14.40 -5.38
N ALA A 44 -3.89 15.31 -5.21
CA ALA A 44 -5.27 15.09 -5.66
C ALA A 44 -5.39 15.12 -7.20
N ALA A 45 -4.59 15.94 -7.87
CA ALA A 45 -4.63 16.11 -9.33
C ALA A 45 -3.96 14.94 -10.08
N ASP A 46 -2.82 14.46 -9.57
CA ASP A 46 -1.97 13.48 -10.27
C ASP A 46 -2.30 12.02 -9.92
N TYR A 47 -3.26 11.82 -9.01
CA TYR A 47 -3.62 10.48 -8.57
C TYR A 47 -4.40 9.70 -9.64
N ASP A 48 -3.84 8.57 -10.09
CA ASP A 48 -4.46 7.63 -11.04
C ASP A 48 -4.90 6.31 -10.34
N PRO A 49 -6.18 6.19 -9.94
CA PRO A 49 -6.72 4.96 -9.35
C PRO A 49 -6.60 3.74 -10.27
N ARG A 50 -6.76 3.94 -11.59
CA ARG A 50 -6.69 2.86 -12.59
C ARG A 50 -5.26 2.35 -12.72
N GLY A 51 -4.28 3.23 -12.70
CA GLY A 51 -2.85 2.91 -12.68
C GLY A 51 -2.49 2.10 -11.45
N ALA A 52 -2.87 2.57 -10.26
CA ALA A 52 -2.67 1.85 -8.99
C ALA A 52 -3.30 0.45 -8.99
N ARG A 53 -4.54 0.31 -9.49
CA ARG A 53 -5.19 -1.00 -9.65
C ARG A 53 -4.44 -1.92 -10.60
N THR A 54 -3.96 -1.39 -11.72
CA THR A 54 -3.24 -2.19 -12.73
C THR A 54 -1.90 -2.67 -12.19
N PHE A 55 -1.19 -1.81 -11.45
CA PHE A 55 0.01 -2.15 -10.72
C PHE A 55 -0.22 -3.24 -9.68
N ALA A 56 -1.30 -3.13 -8.90
CA ALA A 56 -1.71 -4.17 -7.97
C ALA A 56 -1.96 -5.52 -8.65
N CYS A 57 -2.61 -5.54 -9.82
CA CYS A 57 -2.81 -6.76 -10.60
C CYS A 57 -1.48 -7.38 -11.04
N LEU A 58 -0.51 -6.57 -11.46
CA LEU A 58 0.84 -7.06 -11.77
C LEU A 58 1.49 -7.70 -10.54
N LEU A 59 1.49 -7.01 -9.40
CA LEU A 59 2.03 -7.55 -8.14
C LEU A 59 1.34 -8.86 -7.74
N TYR A 60 0.03 -8.95 -7.93
CA TYR A 60 -0.74 -10.16 -7.65
C TYR A 60 -0.29 -11.34 -8.52
N THR A 61 -0.02 -11.10 -9.82
CA THR A 61 0.54 -12.13 -10.72
C THR A 61 1.96 -12.55 -10.36
N LEU A 62 2.73 -11.68 -9.70
CA LEU A 62 4.07 -11.97 -9.18
C LEU A 62 4.05 -12.57 -7.75
N ASP A 63 2.88 -13.00 -7.27
CA ASP A 63 2.62 -13.53 -5.92
C ASP A 63 3.03 -12.57 -4.77
N ARG A 64 3.08 -11.26 -5.04
CA ARG A 64 3.30 -10.19 -4.05
C ARG A 64 1.98 -9.78 -3.41
N ARG A 65 1.31 -10.71 -2.73
CA ARG A 65 -0.07 -10.58 -2.28
C ARG A 65 -0.31 -9.36 -1.38
N GLU A 66 0.45 -9.20 -0.31
CA GLU A 66 0.27 -8.07 0.62
C GLU A 66 0.41 -6.71 -0.08
N SER A 67 1.41 -6.60 -0.95
CA SER A 67 1.64 -5.41 -1.76
C SER A 67 0.51 -5.14 -2.75
N ALA A 68 0.00 -6.19 -3.41
CA ALA A 68 -1.16 -6.07 -4.29
C ALA A 68 -2.40 -5.58 -3.53
N LEU A 69 -2.65 -6.13 -2.34
CA LEU A 69 -3.78 -5.71 -1.51
C LEU A 69 -3.65 -4.25 -1.04
N TYR A 70 -2.45 -3.80 -0.67
CA TYR A 70 -2.19 -2.39 -0.38
C TYR A 70 -2.60 -1.50 -1.56
N TRP A 71 -2.12 -1.80 -2.76
CA TRP A 71 -2.40 -0.99 -3.95
C TRP A 71 -3.86 -1.05 -4.40
N TRP A 72 -4.55 -2.18 -4.23
CA TRP A 72 -5.99 -2.21 -4.45
C TRP A 72 -6.75 -1.38 -3.42
N ARG A 73 -6.33 -1.34 -2.15
CA ARG A 73 -6.98 -0.48 -1.13
C ARG A 73 -6.77 0.99 -1.46
N PHE A 74 -5.55 1.34 -1.89
CA PHE A 74 -5.22 2.68 -2.36
C PHE A 74 -6.09 3.09 -3.56
N ALA A 75 -6.23 2.23 -4.57
CA ALA A 75 -7.10 2.45 -5.74
C ALA A 75 -8.59 2.57 -5.36
N ALA A 76 -9.08 1.70 -4.47
CA ALA A 76 -10.47 1.71 -4.02
C ALA A 76 -10.82 2.95 -3.17
N GLY A 77 -9.87 3.46 -2.39
CA GLY A 77 -10.00 4.72 -1.66
C GLY A 77 -10.11 5.92 -2.60
N GLY A 78 -9.48 5.83 -3.77
CA GLY A 78 -9.63 6.76 -4.88
C GLY A 78 -10.79 6.47 -5.83
N GLU A 79 -11.85 5.85 -5.32
CA GLU A 79 -13.08 5.59 -6.06
C GLU A 79 -12.98 4.62 -7.24
N ASP A 80 -11.95 3.77 -7.33
CA ASP A 80 -11.91 2.69 -8.34
C ASP A 80 -12.85 1.53 -7.97
N PRO A 81 -13.97 1.32 -8.71
CA PRO A 81 -14.96 0.31 -8.33
C PRO A 81 -14.45 -1.13 -8.55
N LEU A 82 -13.56 -1.33 -9.53
CA LEU A 82 -12.99 -2.64 -9.85
C LEU A 82 -11.94 -3.03 -8.80
N ALA A 83 -11.14 -2.10 -8.28
CA ALA A 83 -10.21 -2.38 -7.20
C ALA A 83 -10.93 -2.85 -5.92
N ALA A 84 -12.03 -2.18 -5.56
CA ALA A 84 -12.89 -2.63 -4.46
C ALA A 84 -13.48 -4.02 -4.72
N HIS A 85 -13.90 -4.30 -5.96
CA HIS A 85 -14.38 -5.64 -6.34
C HIS A 85 -13.28 -6.71 -6.23
N LEU A 86 -12.05 -6.41 -6.66
CA LEU A 86 -10.91 -7.33 -6.58
C LEU A 86 -10.54 -7.66 -5.13
N LEU A 87 -10.57 -6.68 -4.22
CA LEU A 87 -10.42 -6.92 -2.78
C LEU A 87 -11.52 -7.83 -2.24
N ALA A 88 -12.77 -7.57 -2.59
CA ALA A 88 -13.90 -8.40 -2.17
C ALA A 88 -13.75 -9.85 -2.66
N ALA A 89 -13.32 -10.04 -3.90
CA ALA A 89 -13.09 -11.35 -4.49
C ALA A 89 -11.92 -12.08 -3.83
N HIS A 90 -10.80 -11.40 -3.60
CA HIS A 90 -9.64 -11.97 -2.91
C HIS A 90 -10.01 -12.44 -1.49
N HIS A 91 -10.61 -11.55 -0.68
CA HIS A 91 -10.97 -11.89 0.69
C HIS A 91 -11.99 -13.02 0.77
N ALA A 92 -12.93 -13.10 -0.19
CA ALA A 92 -13.87 -14.23 -0.28
C ALA A 92 -13.18 -15.55 -0.65
N ALA A 93 -12.14 -15.50 -1.49
CA ALA A 93 -11.38 -16.69 -1.90
C ALA A 93 -10.50 -17.25 -0.76
N VAL A 94 -10.01 -16.39 0.14
CA VAL A 94 -9.21 -16.78 1.31
C VAL A 94 -10.09 -17.28 2.47
N GLY A 95 -11.37 -16.92 2.51
CA GLY A 95 -12.35 -17.46 3.46
C GLY A 95 -13.54 -16.55 3.74
N VAL A 96 -14.34 -16.88 4.75
CA VAL A 96 -15.43 -16.01 5.22
C VAL A 96 -14.82 -14.83 5.98
N SER A 97 -14.61 -13.71 5.28
CA SER A 97 -14.02 -12.50 5.87
C SER A 97 -15.02 -11.34 5.95
N PRO A 98 -15.10 -10.61 7.08
CA PRO A 98 -15.77 -9.30 7.14
C PRO A 98 -15.30 -8.33 6.06
N ASP A 99 -14.02 -8.38 5.69
CA ASP A 99 -13.44 -7.54 4.63
C ASP A 99 -14.11 -7.83 3.28
N ALA A 100 -14.43 -9.09 2.99
CA ALA A 100 -15.12 -9.44 1.75
C ALA A 100 -16.48 -8.77 1.64
N ARG A 101 -17.20 -8.61 2.77
CA ARG A 101 -18.48 -7.90 2.81
C ARG A 101 -18.29 -6.39 2.69
N LEU A 102 -17.32 -5.84 3.43
CA LEU A 102 -16.98 -4.41 3.40
C LEU A 102 -16.65 -3.96 1.97
N TRP A 103 -15.70 -4.63 1.32
CA TRP A 103 -15.27 -4.26 -0.03
C TRP A 103 -16.34 -4.51 -1.08
N ARG A 104 -17.19 -5.51 -0.88
CA ARG A 104 -18.35 -5.74 -1.75
C ARG A 104 -19.38 -4.60 -1.60
N ALA A 105 -19.60 -4.09 -0.39
CA ALA A 105 -20.46 -2.94 -0.17
C ALA A 105 -19.86 -1.68 -0.81
N GLN A 106 -18.56 -1.42 -0.62
CA GLN A 106 -17.85 -0.32 -1.26
C GLN A 106 -17.96 -0.37 -2.79
N ALA A 107 -17.67 -1.52 -3.40
CA ALA A 107 -17.78 -1.69 -4.85
C ALA A 107 -19.21 -1.38 -5.35
N ARG A 108 -20.24 -1.78 -4.60
CA ARG A 108 -21.64 -1.47 -4.94
C ARG A 108 -21.97 0.02 -4.81
N MET A 109 -21.48 0.69 -3.76
CA MET A 109 -21.65 2.14 -3.58
C MET A 109 -20.99 2.93 -4.72
N LEU A 110 -19.82 2.47 -5.17
CA LEU A 110 -19.12 3.00 -6.33
C LEU A 110 -19.75 2.60 -7.68
N GLY A 111 -20.88 1.88 -7.68
CA GLY A 111 -21.61 1.51 -8.89
C GLY A 111 -20.94 0.41 -9.72
N PHE A 112 -20.11 -0.44 -9.12
CA PHE A 112 -19.46 -1.54 -9.84
C PHE A 112 -20.48 -2.47 -10.50
N THR A 113 -20.37 -2.57 -11.82
CA THR A 113 -20.99 -3.59 -12.65
C THR A 113 -19.95 -4.22 -13.56
N ARG A 114 -20.08 -5.53 -13.83
CA ARG A 114 -19.09 -6.29 -14.61
C ARG A 114 -18.96 -5.76 -16.03
N ASP A 115 -20.10 -5.46 -16.65
CA ASP A 115 -20.25 -4.90 -17.99
C ASP A 115 -19.53 -3.55 -18.17
N ARG A 116 -19.59 -2.68 -17.15
CA ARG A 116 -19.00 -1.34 -17.25
C ARG A 116 -17.53 -1.29 -16.83
N HIS A 117 -17.11 -2.14 -15.90
CA HIS A 117 -15.84 -1.96 -15.20
C HIS A 117 -14.80 -3.02 -15.50
N LEU A 118 -15.16 -4.20 -16.01
CA LEU A 118 -14.16 -5.17 -16.43
C LEU A 118 -13.50 -4.71 -17.73
N PRO A 119 -12.16 -4.61 -17.77
CA PRO A 119 -11.47 -4.26 -19.00
C PRO A 119 -11.59 -5.39 -20.01
N GLN A 120 -11.79 -5.04 -21.29
CA GLN A 120 -11.74 -6.02 -22.36
C GLN A 120 -10.29 -6.49 -22.57
N PRO A 121 -10.02 -7.81 -22.60
CA PRO A 121 -8.70 -8.31 -22.92
C PRO A 121 -8.40 -8.07 -24.41
N VAL A 122 -7.52 -7.11 -24.71
CA VAL A 122 -7.05 -6.81 -26.08
C VAL A 122 -5.78 -7.59 -26.42
N ARG A 123 -4.99 -8.00 -25.40
CA ARG A 123 -3.73 -8.74 -25.59
C ARG A 123 -3.93 -10.23 -25.34
N PRO A 124 -3.28 -11.11 -26.13
CA PRO A 124 -3.51 -12.56 -26.08
C PRO A 124 -2.88 -13.26 -24.88
N SER A 125 -1.91 -12.64 -24.19
CA SER A 125 -1.27 -13.24 -23.01
C SER A 125 -0.84 -12.22 -21.95
N THR A 126 -0.80 -12.68 -20.69
CA THR A 126 -0.32 -11.92 -19.53
C THR A 126 1.21 -11.90 -19.41
N HIS A 127 1.94 -12.80 -20.07
CA HIS A 127 3.42 -12.88 -20.04
C HIS A 127 4.10 -11.58 -20.49
N LEU A 128 3.40 -10.75 -21.28
CA LEU A 128 3.89 -9.44 -21.68
C LEU A 128 3.97 -8.44 -20.49
N ALA A 129 3.18 -8.64 -19.43
CA ALA A 129 3.22 -7.83 -18.22
C ALA A 129 4.50 -8.08 -17.40
N GLU A 130 5.02 -9.31 -17.38
CA GLU A 130 6.31 -9.66 -16.77
C GLU A 130 7.48 -9.01 -17.52
N GLY A 131 7.41 -8.96 -18.86
CA GLY A 131 8.34 -8.19 -19.69
C GLY A 131 8.23 -6.68 -19.47
N PHE A 132 7.02 -6.17 -19.20
CA PHE A 132 6.77 -4.75 -18.91
C PHE A 132 7.46 -4.28 -17.63
N ALA A 133 7.53 -5.12 -16.60
CA ALA A 133 8.29 -4.84 -15.38
C ALA A 133 9.81 -4.67 -15.65
N ARG A 134 10.33 -5.19 -16.76
CA ARG A 134 11.73 -4.99 -17.20
C ARG A 134 11.92 -3.78 -18.11
N ALA A 135 10.88 -3.37 -18.84
CA ALA A 135 10.96 -2.39 -19.92
C ALA A 135 10.67 -0.94 -19.47
N VAL A 136 9.84 -0.77 -18.44
CA VAL A 136 9.60 0.56 -17.86
C VAL A 136 10.82 0.92 -16.99
N PRO A 137 11.32 2.17 -17.03
CA PRO A 137 12.40 2.63 -16.17
C PRO A 137 11.86 2.94 -14.77
N TRP A 138 11.63 1.89 -13.97
CA TRP A 138 11.21 2.05 -12.58
C TRP A 138 12.41 2.60 -11.79
N GLY A 139 12.16 3.52 -10.86
CA GLY A 139 13.18 3.94 -9.89
C GLY A 139 13.87 2.72 -9.24
N ASN A 140 15.13 2.86 -8.86
CA ASN A 140 15.96 1.72 -8.44
C ASN A 140 15.37 0.98 -7.23
N GLU A 141 14.74 1.72 -6.32
CA GLU A 141 14.07 1.22 -5.13
C GLU A 141 12.83 0.40 -5.49
N LEU A 142 12.00 0.92 -6.41
CA LEU A 142 10.79 0.25 -6.88
C LEU A 142 11.15 -1.02 -7.70
N SER A 143 12.21 -0.95 -8.50
CA SER A 143 12.81 -2.10 -9.19
C SER A 143 13.26 -3.18 -8.21
N THR A 144 13.95 -2.78 -7.14
CA THR A 144 14.40 -3.69 -6.08
C THR A 144 13.20 -4.32 -5.37
N PHE A 145 12.17 -3.53 -5.08
CA PHE A 145 10.93 -4.00 -4.48
C PHE A 145 10.19 -5.03 -5.34
N ILE A 146 10.06 -4.83 -6.65
CA ILE A 146 9.48 -5.87 -7.54
C ILE A 146 10.29 -7.16 -7.43
N LYS A 147 11.63 -7.06 -7.55
CA LYS A 147 12.52 -8.20 -7.64
C LYS A 147 12.63 -8.97 -6.32
N THR A 148 12.46 -8.30 -5.18
CA THR A 148 12.70 -8.88 -3.85
C THR A 148 11.40 -9.31 -3.18
N ALA A 149 11.36 -10.53 -2.63
CA ALA A 149 10.14 -11.12 -2.04
C ALA A 149 9.72 -10.53 -0.70
N ARG A 150 10.60 -9.79 -0.04
CA ARG A 150 10.36 -9.05 1.19
C ARG A 150 11.07 -7.70 1.07
N LEU A 151 10.54 -6.68 1.72
CA LEU A 151 11.24 -5.40 1.85
C LEU A 151 12.61 -5.68 2.50
N PRO A 152 13.75 -5.34 1.87
CA PRO A 152 15.05 -5.51 2.49
C PRO A 152 15.08 -4.77 3.83
N SER A 153 15.53 -5.43 4.89
CA SER A 153 15.56 -4.87 6.25
C SER A 153 16.34 -3.56 6.34
N GLU A 154 17.27 -3.32 5.42
CA GLU A 154 18.09 -2.11 5.32
C GLU A 154 17.30 -0.84 4.96
N LEU A 155 16.09 -0.99 4.40
CA LEU A 155 15.18 0.13 4.10
C LEU A 155 14.20 0.44 5.25
N ALA A 156 14.12 -0.43 6.26
CA ALA A 156 13.23 -0.26 7.42
C ALA A 156 13.89 0.50 8.58
N THR A 157 15.18 0.85 8.46
CA THR A 157 16.03 1.37 9.54
C THR A 157 16.67 2.73 9.24
N ARG A 158 16.09 3.55 8.35
CA ARG A 158 16.53 4.94 8.17
C ARG A 158 15.68 5.91 8.96
#